data_AF-A8V0S6-F1
#
_entry.id   AF-A8V0S6-F1
#
_cell.length_a   1.000
_cell.length_b   1.000
_cell.length_c   1.000
_cell.angle_alpha   90.00
_cell.angle_beta   90.00
_cell.angle_gamma   90.00
#
_symmetry.space_group_name_H-M   'P 1'
#
loop_
_entity.id
_entity.type
_entity.pdbx_description
1 polymer ?
#
loop_
_entity_poly.entity_id
_entity_poly.type
_entity_poly.pdbx_seq_one_letter_code
_entity_poly.pdbx_strand_id
1 'polypeptide(L)'
;MPLTGDSRKDVAVIYVGVFGRAPEKQGLDYWVNQMQQNGWDLKQLAENMYNAAIQYTGYEQLSNTDYLVETLYENILGKTKQDDPDGINYWKTQIETGHTTKGKAIADIIYAAITQYANNPATKTLLNRADVAIQVAEKFDNADIDNNGKLDDSDFEVFKDIVKAVKDKDEDKTKVINLLDNIKQNPNLAKQLLNPTSPSDKDTSIFDKIKQNSKLQEYTDKSEKIQGTDNDDYINGGGGNDTIHAGAGNDVVEGGTGNDKIYGEYGRDYLIGGYGADEIYAIDNS
;
A
#
# COMPACT_ATOMS: atom_id res chain seq x y z
N MET A 1 -5.87 -11.52 25.06
CA MET A 1 -6.06 -10.09 24.74
C MET A 1 -5.05 -9.75 23.65
N PRO A 2 -5.42 -8.95 22.64
CA PRO A 2 -4.48 -8.55 21.58
C PRO A 2 -3.23 -7.90 22.17
N LEU A 3 -2.07 -8.19 21.59
CA LEU A 3 -0.78 -7.64 22.02
C LEU A 3 -0.76 -6.11 21.90
N THR A 4 -1.29 -5.59 20.80
CA THR A 4 -1.33 -4.14 20.52
C THR A 4 -2.55 -3.44 21.14
N GLY A 5 -3.45 -4.20 21.79
CA GLY A 5 -4.77 -3.72 22.20
C GLY A 5 -5.81 -3.70 21.07
N ASP A 6 -5.43 -4.03 19.83
CA ASP A 6 -6.30 -4.11 18.66
C ASP A 6 -6.03 -5.38 17.83
N SER A 7 -7.05 -6.24 17.67
CA SER A 7 -6.94 -7.46 16.86
C SER A 7 -6.59 -7.19 15.39
N ARG A 8 -7.07 -6.09 14.79
CA ARG A 8 -6.75 -5.74 13.40
C ARG A 8 -5.25 -5.44 13.28
N LYS A 9 -4.69 -4.73 14.27
CA LYS A 9 -3.28 -4.37 14.30
C LYS A 9 -2.38 -5.57 14.59
N ASP A 10 -2.81 -6.50 15.44
CA ASP A 10 -2.10 -7.78 15.64
C ASP A 10 -2.01 -8.63 14.36
N VAL A 11 -3.08 -8.69 13.57
CA VAL A 11 -3.05 -9.34 12.24
C VAL A 11 -2.14 -8.58 11.28
N ALA A 12 -2.26 -7.25 11.23
CA ALA A 12 -1.49 -6.42 10.32
C ALA A 12 0.02 -6.45 10.57
N VAL A 13 0.48 -6.50 11.84
CA VAL A 13 1.93 -6.63 12.12
C VAL A 13 2.50 -7.97 11.66
N ILE A 14 1.70 -9.04 11.61
CA ILE A 14 2.13 -10.32 11.03
C ILE A 14 2.22 -10.18 9.50
N TYR A 15 1.22 -9.56 8.85
CA TYR A 15 1.26 -9.34 7.40
C TYR A 15 2.48 -8.53 6.98
N VAL A 16 2.73 -7.41 7.65
CA VAL A 16 3.88 -6.54 7.39
C VAL A 16 5.19 -7.25 7.75
N GLY A 17 5.26 -7.94 8.88
CA GLY A 17 6.47 -8.62 9.33
C GLY A 17 6.89 -9.78 8.44
N VAL A 18 5.94 -10.63 8.04
CA VAL A 18 6.21 -11.87 7.29
C VAL A 18 6.22 -11.63 5.79
N PHE A 19 5.25 -10.90 5.26
CA PHE A 19 5.05 -10.76 3.82
C PHE A 19 5.53 -9.40 3.28
N GLY A 20 5.76 -8.43 4.16
CA GLY A 20 6.19 -7.09 3.77
C GLY A 20 5.11 -6.26 3.07
N ARG A 21 3.84 -6.69 3.13
CA ARG A 21 2.73 -6.10 2.37
C ARG A 21 1.49 -5.87 3.24
N ALA A 22 0.53 -5.11 2.70
CA ALA A 22 -0.80 -4.98 3.29
C ALA A 22 -1.65 -6.24 3.04
N PRO A 23 -2.54 -6.61 3.98
CA PRO A 23 -3.53 -7.65 3.73
C PRO A 23 -4.63 -7.16 2.78
N GLU A 24 -5.26 -8.09 2.08
CA GLU A 24 -6.58 -7.87 1.48
C GLU A 24 -7.62 -7.66 2.60
N LYS A 25 -8.69 -6.93 2.32
CA LYS A 25 -9.78 -6.72 3.29
C LYS A 25 -10.35 -8.04 3.81
N GLN A 26 -10.63 -8.97 2.91
CA GLN A 26 -11.20 -10.27 3.24
C GLN A 26 -10.24 -11.11 4.10
N GLY A 27 -8.94 -11.08 3.79
CA GLY A 27 -7.90 -11.75 4.58
C GLY A 27 -7.79 -11.16 5.99
N LEU A 28 -7.74 -9.82 6.10
CA LEU A 28 -7.71 -9.12 7.39
C LEU A 28 -8.93 -9.50 8.25
N ASP A 29 -10.13 -9.38 7.70
CA ASP A 29 -11.36 -9.66 8.44
C ASP A 29 -11.47 -11.16 8.80
N TYR A 30 -11.04 -12.06 7.92
CA TYR A 30 -10.99 -13.50 8.20
C TYR A 30 -10.13 -13.80 9.43
N TRP A 31 -8.87 -13.32 9.44
CA TRP A 31 -7.95 -13.61 10.54
C TRP A 31 -8.35 -12.95 11.86
N VAL A 32 -8.91 -11.74 11.81
CA VAL A 32 -9.48 -11.07 12.99
C VAL A 32 -10.63 -11.91 13.56
N ASN A 33 -11.54 -12.39 12.71
CA ASN A 33 -12.65 -13.24 13.14
C ASN A 33 -12.15 -14.57 13.73
N GLN A 34 -11.18 -15.23 13.10
CA GLN A 34 -10.59 -16.46 13.63
C GLN A 34 -9.93 -16.23 15.00
N MET A 35 -9.18 -15.13 15.14
CA MET A 35 -8.54 -14.77 16.40
C MET A 35 -9.56 -14.56 17.52
N GLN A 36 -10.63 -13.82 17.25
CA GLN A 36 -11.66 -13.48 18.23
C GLN A 36 -12.53 -14.69 18.61
N GLN A 37 -12.98 -15.47 17.62
CA GLN A 37 -13.84 -16.64 17.86
C GLN A 37 -13.13 -17.73 18.66
N ASN A 38 -11.85 -17.95 18.39
CA ASN A 38 -11.07 -18.98 19.07
C ASN A 38 -10.31 -18.46 20.30
N GLY A 39 -10.38 -17.16 20.58
CA GLY A 39 -9.65 -16.53 21.69
C GLY A 39 -8.12 -16.64 21.56
N TRP A 40 -7.60 -16.65 20.34
CA TRP A 40 -6.18 -16.84 20.07
C TRP A 40 -5.34 -15.67 20.56
N ASP A 41 -4.18 -15.98 21.13
CA ASP A 41 -3.11 -15.02 21.32
C ASP A 41 -2.29 -14.82 20.03
N LEU A 42 -1.33 -13.89 20.05
CA LEU A 42 -0.48 -13.61 18.88
C LEU A 42 0.29 -14.87 18.41
N LYS A 43 0.65 -15.75 19.33
CA LYS A 43 1.44 -16.95 19.04
C LYS A 43 0.63 -17.98 18.27
N GLN A 44 -0.60 -18.20 18.70
CA GLN A 44 -1.57 -19.05 18.00
C GLN A 44 -1.98 -18.43 16.67
N LEU A 45 -2.20 -17.12 16.62
CA LEU A 45 -2.51 -16.41 15.38
C LEU A 45 -1.38 -16.57 14.34
N ALA A 46 -0.14 -16.24 14.72
CA ALA A 46 1.01 -16.33 13.81
C ALA A 46 1.29 -17.77 13.34
N GLU A 47 1.11 -18.77 14.22
CA GLU A 47 1.23 -20.18 13.86
C GLU A 47 0.21 -20.58 12.79
N ASN A 48 -1.06 -20.22 12.98
CA ASN A 48 -2.11 -20.56 12.01
C ASN A 48 -1.94 -19.79 10.69
N MET A 49 -1.59 -18.50 10.76
CA MET A 49 -1.30 -17.68 9.57
C MET A 49 -0.12 -18.23 8.77
N TYR A 50 0.99 -18.60 9.44
CA TYR A 50 2.15 -19.21 8.79
C TYR A 50 1.78 -20.55 8.12
N ASN A 51 1.06 -21.43 8.84
CA ASN A 51 0.66 -22.73 8.31
C ASN A 51 -0.28 -22.60 7.10
N ALA A 52 -1.14 -21.58 7.08
CA ALA A 52 -1.95 -21.27 5.90
C ALA A 52 -1.07 -20.76 4.75
N ALA A 53 -0.18 -19.79 5.02
CA ALA A 53 0.65 -19.14 4.00
C ALA A 53 1.48 -20.14 3.18
N ILE A 54 2.12 -21.12 3.83
CA ILE A 54 2.95 -22.11 3.13
C ILE A 54 2.17 -23.08 2.22
N GLN A 55 0.83 -23.05 2.25
CA GLN A 55 -0.02 -23.79 1.32
C GLN A 55 -0.40 -22.97 0.08
N TYR A 56 -0.16 -21.65 0.08
CA TYR A 56 -0.47 -20.77 -1.04
C TYR A 56 0.72 -20.63 -1.99
N THR A 57 0.42 -20.66 -3.29
CA THR A 57 1.42 -20.44 -4.34
C THR A 57 2.02 -19.04 -4.22
N GLY A 58 3.35 -18.94 -4.28
CA GLY A 58 4.10 -17.68 -4.14
C GLY A 58 4.73 -17.45 -2.75
N TYR A 59 4.38 -18.27 -1.75
CA TYR A 59 4.90 -18.16 -0.37
C TYR A 59 5.77 -19.35 0.05
N GLU A 60 6.13 -20.25 -0.87
CA GLU A 60 6.87 -21.49 -0.58
C GLU A 60 8.22 -21.22 0.07
N GLN A 61 8.85 -20.09 -0.28
CA GLN A 61 10.11 -19.60 0.26
C GLN A 61 10.10 -19.38 1.79
N LEU A 62 8.94 -19.16 2.40
CA LEU A 62 8.82 -19.05 3.86
C LEU A 62 9.16 -20.37 4.59
N SER A 63 9.13 -21.50 3.88
CA SER A 63 9.57 -22.79 4.41
C SER A 63 11.09 -22.84 4.65
N ASN A 64 11.87 -22.00 3.94
CA ASN A 64 13.30 -21.86 4.15
C ASN A 64 13.55 -21.02 5.41
N THR A 65 14.25 -21.60 6.40
CA THR A 65 14.50 -20.95 7.69
C THR A 65 15.37 -19.71 7.56
N ASP A 66 16.38 -19.72 6.67
CA ASP A 66 17.24 -18.57 6.43
C ASP A 66 16.44 -17.39 5.91
N TYR A 67 15.66 -17.64 4.85
CA TYR A 67 14.80 -16.64 4.22
C TYR A 67 13.81 -16.05 5.23
N LEU A 68 13.10 -16.90 5.99
CA LEU A 68 12.11 -16.43 6.95
C LEU A 68 12.73 -15.54 8.03
N VAL A 69 13.81 -16.00 8.69
CA VAL A 69 14.41 -15.25 9.81
C VAL A 69 15.00 -13.92 9.31
N GLU A 70 15.68 -13.92 8.16
CA GLU A 70 16.23 -12.69 7.59
C GLU A 70 15.12 -11.71 7.20
N THR A 71 14.04 -12.19 6.58
CA THR A 71 12.85 -11.37 6.26
C THR A 71 12.23 -10.74 7.50
N LEU A 72 12.07 -11.51 8.58
CA LEU A 72 11.52 -11.01 9.84
C LEU A 72 12.43 -9.94 10.45
N TYR A 73 13.73 -10.15 10.45
CA TYR A 73 14.69 -9.19 10.98
C TYR A 73 14.67 -7.86 10.21
N GLU A 74 14.59 -7.92 8.89
CA GLU A 74 14.50 -6.73 8.05
C GLU A 74 13.18 -5.99 8.25
N ASN A 75 12.05 -6.71 8.22
CA ASN A 75 10.73 -6.08 8.25
C ASN A 75 10.31 -5.59 9.64
N ILE A 76 10.69 -6.30 10.71
CA ILE A 76 10.27 -6.03 12.09
C ILE A 76 11.33 -5.20 12.81
N LEU A 77 12.61 -5.58 12.67
CA LEU A 77 13.70 -5.00 13.46
C LEU A 77 14.57 -4.01 12.65
N GLY A 78 14.34 -3.89 11.34
CA GLY A 78 15.13 -3.02 10.47
C GLY A 78 16.61 -3.42 10.40
N LYS A 79 16.91 -4.70 10.61
CA LYS A 79 18.27 -5.24 10.71
C LYS A 79 18.51 -6.28 9.62
N THR A 80 19.65 -6.18 8.96
CA THR A 80 20.18 -7.21 8.06
C THR A 80 21.04 -8.22 8.83
N LYS A 81 21.50 -9.26 8.15
CA LYS A 81 22.49 -10.20 8.69
C LYS A 81 23.83 -9.56 9.03
N GLN A 82 24.18 -8.47 8.36
CA GLN A 82 25.36 -7.68 8.70
C GLN A 82 25.16 -6.91 10.01
N ASP A 83 23.95 -6.43 10.28
CA ASP A 83 23.64 -5.63 11.47
C ASP A 83 23.51 -6.48 12.75
N ASP A 84 22.99 -7.71 12.64
CA ASP A 84 22.74 -8.59 13.79
C ASP A 84 22.88 -10.09 13.45
N PRO A 85 24.10 -10.55 13.15
CA PRO A 85 24.34 -11.95 12.77
C PRO A 85 24.00 -12.92 13.91
N ASP A 86 24.24 -12.53 15.17
CA ASP A 86 24.04 -13.37 16.35
C ASP A 86 22.55 -13.61 16.62
N GLY A 87 21.72 -12.57 16.56
CA GLY A 87 20.27 -12.70 16.73
C GLY A 87 19.65 -13.55 15.62
N ILE A 88 20.06 -13.33 14.38
CA ILE A 88 19.59 -14.13 13.23
C ILE A 88 19.99 -15.61 13.40
N ASN A 89 21.25 -15.89 13.74
CA ASN A 89 21.71 -17.26 13.97
C ASN A 89 21.03 -17.93 15.17
N TYR A 90 20.71 -17.16 16.21
CA TYR A 90 19.95 -17.65 17.35
C TYR A 90 18.58 -18.20 16.91
N TRP A 91 17.78 -17.41 16.21
CA TRP A 91 16.44 -17.83 15.77
C TRP A 91 16.47 -18.98 14.77
N LYS A 92 17.43 -18.97 13.84
CA LYS A 92 17.66 -20.10 12.93
C LYS A 92 17.90 -21.39 13.72
N THR A 93 18.81 -21.34 14.68
CA THR A 93 19.13 -22.48 15.55
C THR A 93 17.89 -22.95 16.31
N GLN A 94 17.11 -22.05 16.93
CA GLN A 94 15.90 -22.43 17.68
C GLN A 94 14.88 -23.15 16.80
N ILE A 95 14.70 -22.72 15.55
CA ILE A 95 13.78 -23.34 14.59
C ILE A 95 14.31 -24.70 14.13
N GLU A 96 15.58 -24.77 13.69
CA GLU A 96 16.17 -25.98 13.11
C GLU A 96 16.35 -27.12 14.11
N THR A 97 16.60 -26.77 15.37
CA THR A 97 16.71 -27.75 16.47
C THR A 97 15.35 -28.11 17.07
N GLY A 98 14.25 -27.54 16.57
CA GLY A 98 12.89 -27.87 16.98
C GLY A 98 12.45 -27.30 18.33
N HIS A 99 13.19 -26.35 18.90
CA HIS A 99 12.80 -25.67 20.15
C HIS A 99 11.59 -24.74 19.94
N THR A 100 11.41 -24.23 18.72
CA THR A 100 10.23 -23.46 18.33
C THR A 100 9.81 -23.79 16.90
N THR A 101 8.55 -23.54 16.57
CA THR A 101 8.06 -23.58 15.18
C THR A 101 8.27 -22.23 14.52
N LYS A 102 8.23 -22.19 13.18
CA LYS A 102 8.38 -20.95 12.40
C LYS A 102 7.31 -19.90 12.75
N GLY A 103 6.05 -20.32 12.86
CA GLY A 103 4.95 -19.44 13.26
C GLY A 103 5.09 -18.89 14.68
N LYS A 104 5.50 -19.74 15.63
CA LYS A 104 5.83 -19.30 16.99
C LYS A 104 7.00 -18.32 17.04
N ALA A 105 8.04 -18.54 16.24
CA ALA A 105 9.18 -17.61 16.13
C ALA A 105 8.75 -16.23 15.59
N ILE A 106 7.85 -16.18 14.59
CA ILE A 106 7.26 -14.93 14.10
C ILE A 106 6.64 -14.14 15.27
N ALA A 107 5.78 -14.77 16.06
CA ALA A 107 5.14 -14.12 17.19
C ALA A 107 6.13 -13.68 18.26
N ASP A 108 7.13 -14.51 18.60
CA ASP A 108 8.11 -14.18 19.64
C ASP A 108 8.99 -12.97 19.23
N ILE A 109 9.37 -12.87 17.94
CA ILE A 109 10.12 -11.73 17.40
C ILE A 109 9.27 -10.45 17.42
N ILE A 110 8.01 -10.50 16.96
CA ILE A 110 7.08 -9.36 17.02
C ILE A 110 6.86 -8.92 18.47
N TYR A 111 6.64 -9.88 19.37
CA TYR A 111 6.43 -9.63 20.78
C TYR A 111 7.62 -8.90 21.41
N ALA A 112 8.85 -9.35 21.14
CA ALA A 112 10.06 -8.69 21.62
C ALA A 112 10.16 -7.25 21.09
N ALA A 113 9.93 -7.04 19.79
CA ALA A 113 9.95 -5.73 19.17
C ALA A 113 9.00 -4.74 19.87
N ILE A 114 7.74 -5.15 20.08
CA ILE A 114 6.68 -4.29 20.62
C ILE A 114 6.84 -4.07 22.13
N THR A 115 7.17 -5.11 22.90
CA THR A 115 7.15 -5.04 24.37
C THR A 115 8.47 -4.63 24.99
N GLN A 116 9.59 -5.03 24.40
CA GLN A 116 10.93 -4.78 24.95
C GLN A 116 11.60 -3.59 24.26
N TYR A 117 11.26 -3.36 22.99
CA TYR A 117 11.87 -2.33 22.16
C TYR A 117 10.85 -1.30 21.65
N ALA A 118 9.82 -0.99 22.44
CA ALA A 118 8.72 -0.10 22.05
C ALA A 118 9.16 1.27 21.47
N ASN A 119 10.27 1.82 22.00
CA ASN A 119 10.80 3.12 21.58
C ASN A 119 11.78 3.04 20.39
N ASN A 120 12.13 1.84 19.92
CA ASN A 120 13.04 1.65 18.80
C ASN A 120 12.40 2.17 17.50
N PRO A 121 13.12 2.94 16.66
CA PRO A 121 12.61 3.40 15.37
C PRO A 121 12.07 2.28 14.47
N ALA A 122 12.67 1.09 14.48
CA ALA A 122 12.17 -0.05 13.71
C ALA A 122 10.82 -0.54 14.21
N THR A 123 10.63 -0.64 15.54
CA THR A 123 9.33 -0.98 16.14
C THR A 123 8.27 0.05 15.78
N LYS A 124 8.59 1.35 15.88
CA LYS A 124 7.67 2.42 15.46
C LYS A 124 7.34 2.33 13.96
N THR A 125 8.33 2.03 13.14
CA THR A 125 8.16 1.80 11.70
C THR A 125 7.22 0.63 11.43
N LEU A 126 7.40 -0.52 12.10
CA LEU A 126 6.51 -1.67 11.98
C LEU A 126 5.06 -1.31 12.36
N LEU A 127 4.86 -0.61 13.47
CA LEU A 127 3.53 -0.22 13.94
C LEU A 127 2.87 0.79 13.00
N ASN A 128 3.62 1.76 12.47
CA ASN A 128 3.11 2.71 11.48
C ASN A 128 2.78 2.02 10.16
N ARG A 129 3.60 1.07 9.71
CA ARG A 129 3.33 0.24 8.54
C ARG A 129 2.08 -0.61 8.72
N ALA A 130 1.87 -1.17 9.90
CA ALA A 130 0.65 -1.91 10.22
C ALA A 130 -0.60 -1.02 10.17
N ASP A 131 -0.53 0.21 10.70
CA ASP A 131 -1.63 1.18 10.60
C ASP A 131 -1.95 1.50 9.13
N VAL A 132 -0.93 1.76 8.32
CA VAL A 132 -1.10 2.01 6.88
C VAL A 132 -1.63 0.78 6.14
N ALA A 133 -1.15 -0.42 6.46
CA ALA A 133 -1.62 -1.67 5.86
C ALA A 133 -3.12 -1.91 6.13
N ILE A 134 -3.61 -1.57 7.32
CA ILE A 134 -5.05 -1.60 7.63
C ILE A 134 -5.80 -0.60 6.75
N GLN A 135 -5.28 0.62 6.59
CA GLN A 135 -5.90 1.63 5.73
C GLN A 135 -5.95 1.20 4.26
N VAL A 136 -4.91 0.54 3.75
CA VAL A 136 -4.94 -0.06 2.40
C VAL A 136 -6.09 -1.06 2.30
N ALA A 137 -6.16 -2.03 3.24
CA ALA A 137 -7.20 -3.04 3.24
C ALA A 137 -8.62 -2.43 3.29
N GLU A 138 -8.82 -1.39 4.10
CA GLU A 138 -10.14 -0.75 4.27
C GLU A 138 -10.53 0.16 3.11
N LYS A 139 -9.55 0.77 2.43
CA LYS A 139 -9.81 1.71 1.33
C LYS A 139 -10.01 1.01 -0.01
N PHE A 140 -9.38 -0.14 -0.24
CA PHE A 140 -9.30 -0.84 -1.53
C PHE A 140 -9.90 -2.25 -1.51
N ASP A 141 -10.93 -2.49 -0.71
CA ASP A 141 -11.51 -3.81 -0.45
C ASP A 141 -12.00 -4.60 -1.68
N ASN A 142 -12.24 -3.94 -2.82
CA ASN A 142 -12.70 -4.54 -4.09
C ASN A 142 -12.08 -3.87 -5.33
N ALA A 143 -10.91 -3.25 -5.20
CA ALA A 143 -10.30 -2.54 -6.31
C ALA A 143 -9.40 -3.48 -7.14
N ASP A 144 -9.68 -3.60 -8.44
CA ASP A 144 -8.77 -4.16 -9.45
C ASP A 144 -7.77 -3.05 -9.82
N ILE A 145 -6.67 -2.99 -9.08
CA ILE A 145 -5.73 -1.86 -9.11
C ILE A 145 -4.83 -1.93 -10.35
N ASP A 146 -4.50 -3.15 -10.80
CA ASP A 146 -3.68 -3.30 -12.00
C ASP A 146 -4.50 -3.27 -13.32
N ASN A 147 -5.83 -3.34 -13.18
CA ASN A 147 -6.85 -3.34 -14.24
C ASN A 147 -6.71 -4.56 -15.16
N ASN A 148 -6.44 -5.73 -14.58
CA ASN A 148 -6.31 -7.00 -15.31
C ASN A 148 -7.64 -7.75 -15.44
N GLY A 149 -8.71 -7.24 -14.84
CA GLY A 149 -10.05 -7.82 -14.83
C GLY A 149 -10.25 -8.92 -13.77
N LYS A 150 -9.30 -9.10 -12.85
CA LYS A 150 -9.35 -10.07 -11.76
C LYS A 150 -9.06 -9.36 -10.45
N LEU A 151 -9.77 -9.77 -9.41
CA LEU A 151 -9.46 -9.40 -8.03
C LEU A 151 -8.52 -10.46 -7.46
N ASP A 152 -7.23 -10.19 -7.50
CA ASP A 152 -6.21 -11.14 -7.04
C ASP A 152 -5.04 -10.46 -6.31
N ASP A 153 -4.09 -11.26 -5.82
CA ASP A 153 -3.00 -10.78 -4.97
C ASP A 153 -2.13 -9.70 -5.66
N SER A 154 -2.11 -9.61 -7.00
CA SER A 154 -1.34 -8.56 -7.70
C SER A 154 -1.91 -7.16 -7.46
N ASP A 155 -3.21 -7.06 -7.16
CA ASP A 155 -3.86 -5.79 -6.80
C ASP A 155 -3.35 -5.22 -5.48
N PHE A 156 -2.83 -6.09 -4.59
CA PHE A 156 -2.34 -5.69 -3.28
C PHE A 156 -0.80 -5.68 -3.18
N GLU A 157 -0.09 -6.48 -3.99
CA GLU A 157 1.38 -6.38 -4.12
C GLU A 157 1.82 -4.97 -4.53
N VAL A 158 0.97 -4.28 -5.29
CA VAL A 158 1.17 -2.89 -5.71
C VAL A 158 1.39 -1.96 -4.49
N PHE A 159 0.75 -2.22 -3.35
CA PHE A 159 0.89 -1.38 -2.14
C PHE A 159 2.13 -1.71 -1.31
N LYS A 160 2.90 -2.75 -1.68
CA LYS A 160 4.10 -3.15 -0.94
C LYS A 160 5.11 -2.02 -0.81
N ASP A 161 5.37 -1.31 -1.91
CA ASP A 161 6.29 -0.17 -1.91
C ASP A 161 5.74 1.02 -1.11
N ILE A 162 4.42 1.23 -1.15
CA ILE A 162 3.73 2.26 -0.35
C ILE A 162 3.89 1.97 1.15
N VAL A 163 3.63 0.74 1.58
CA VAL A 163 3.82 0.31 2.98
C VAL A 163 5.31 0.41 3.35
N LYS A 164 6.22 -0.07 2.51
CA LYS A 164 7.67 -0.05 2.78
C LYS A 164 8.23 1.36 2.93
N ALA A 165 7.60 2.35 2.30
CA ALA A 165 7.98 3.75 2.41
C ALA A 165 7.82 4.29 3.83
N VAL A 166 6.77 3.88 4.54
CA VAL A 166 6.46 4.36 5.90
C VAL A 166 7.63 4.11 6.85
N LYS A 167 7.98 5.13 7.64
CA LYS A 167 9.06 5.14 8.64
C LYS A 167 8.51 5.38 10.06
N ASP A 168 9.40 5.67 11.00
CA ASP A 168 9.12 5.77 12.44
C ASP A 168 8.37 7.03 12.85
N LYS A 169 8.39 8.09 12.03
CA LYS A 169 7.70 9.35 12.31
C LYS A 169 6.21 9.28 11.92
N ASP A 170 5.34 9.80 12.78
CA ASP A 170 3.89 9.88 12.50
C ASP A 170 3.57 10.76 11.29
N GLU A 171 4.41 11.76 11.00
CA GLU A 171 4.29 12.57 9.78
C GLU A 171 4.44 11.74 8.51
N ASP A 172 5.31 10.73 8.51
CA ASP A 172 5.51 9.87 7.34
C ASP A 172 4.31 8.94 7.15
N LYS A 173 3.74 8.41 8.24
CA LYS A 173 2.46 7.69 8.23
C LYS A 173 1.33 8.57 7.66
N THR A 174 1.21 9.80 8.15
CA THR A 174 0.16 10.74 7.73
C THR A 174 0.24 11.04 6.23
N LYS A 175 1.45 11.30 5.72
CA LYS A 175 1.68 11.52 4.27
C LYS A 175 1.25 10.33 3.44
N VAL A 176 1.55 9.11 3.88
CA VAL A 176 1.13 7.89 3.16
C VAL A 176 -0.38 7.67 3.23
N ILE A 177 -1.02 7.94 4.37
CA ILE A 177 -2.49 7.82 4.46
C ILE A 177 -3.18 8.79 3.50
N ASN A 178 -2.74 10.05 3.46
CA ASN A 178 -3.27 11.04 2.52
C ASN A 178 -3.07 10.61 1.06
N LEU A 179 -1.93 9.96 0.75
CA LEU A 179 -1.73 9.38 -0.57
C LEU A 179 -2.77 8.29 -0.88
N LEU A 180 -3.04 7.39 0.05
CA LEU A 180 -4.03 6.32 -0.16
C LEU A 180 -5.42 6.91 -0.44
N ASP A 181 -5.77 8.02 0.22
CA ASP A 181 -7.01 8.76 -0.08
C ASP A 181 -7.02 9.30 -1.51
N ASN A 182 -5.91 9.91 -1.95
CA ASN A 182 -5.77 10.40 -3.32
C ASN A 182 -5.83 9.26 -4.35
N ILE A 183 -5.19 8.11 -4.08
CA ILE A 183 -5.24 6.93 -4.95
C ILE A 183 -6.67 6.36 -5.00
N LYS A 184 -7.40 6.34 -3.89
CA LYS A 184 -8.79 5.88 -3.88
C LYS A 184 -9.69 6.77 -4.75
N GLN A 185 -9.44 8.07 -4.73
CA GLN A 185 -10.13 9.04 -5.59
C GLN A 185 -9.63 8.99 -7.04
N ASN A 186 -8.43 8.47 -7.28
CA ASN A 186 -7.79 8.39 -8.60
C ASN A 186 -7.17 6.99 -8.82
N PRO A 187 -7.96 5.96 -9.20
CA PRO A 187 -7.46 4.59 -9.33
C PRO A 187 -6.26 4.45 -10.29
N ASN A 188 -6.18 5.30 -11.32
CA ASN A 188 -5.07 5.33 -12.28
C ASN A 188 -3.74 5.84 -11.67
N LEU A 189 -3.79 6.57 -10.55
CA LEU A 189 -2.60 7.08 -9.84
C LEU A 189 -1.77 5.95 -9.22
N ALA A 190 -2.43 4.88 -8.74
CA ALA A 190 -1.72 3.68 -8.29
C ALA A 190 -0.84 3.12 -9.42
N LYS A 191 -1.41 2.98 -10.61
CA LYS A 191 -0.72 2.43 -11.78
C LYS A 191 0.48 3.29 -12.19
N GLN A 192 0.37 4.62 -12.15
CA GLN A 192 1.46 5.56 -12.46
C GLN A 192 2.58 5.54 -11.41
N LEU A 193 2.25 5.45 -10.13
CA LEU A 193 3.25 5.39 -9.04
C LEU A 193 4.07 4.10 -9.09
N LEU A 194 3.46 3.02 -9.58
CA LEU A 194 3.92 1.64 -9.40
C LEU A 194 4.46 1.01 -10.71
N ASN A 195 4.10 1.54 -11.89
CA ASN A 195 4.71 1.18 -13.18
C ASN A 195 5.54 2.35 -13.75
N PRO A 196 6.82 2.50 -13.36
CA PRO A 196 7.69 3.54 -13.91
C PRO A 196 7.91 3.30 -15.42
N THR A 197 7.35 4.16 -16.26
CA THR A 197 7.51 4.14 -17.72
C THR A 197 8.88 4.68 -18.15
N SER A 198 9.59 5.40 -17.27
CA SER A 198 10.95 5.91 -17.49
C SER A 198 11.99 5.29 -16.54
N PRO A 199 13.24 5.04 -16.99
CA PRO A 199 14.36 4.64 -16.14
C PRO A 199 14.65 5.60 -14.98
N SER A 200 14.38 6.90 -15.12
CA SER A 200 14.52 7.91 -14.05
C SER A 200 13.55 7.67 -12.88
N ASP A 201 12.40 7.06 -13.19
CA ASP A 201 11.32 6.86 -12.22
C ASP A 201 11.56 5.58 -11.41
N LYS A 202 12.50 4.73 -11.81
CA LYS A 202 12.86 3.51 -11.06
C LYS A 202 13.66 3.82 -9.80
N ASP A 203 14.44 4.91 -9.79
CA ASP A 203 15.32 5.30 -8.69
C ASP A 203 14.72 6.39 -7.79
N THR A 204 13.55 6.91 -8.14
CA THR A 204 12.87 7.96 -7.36
C THR A 204 12.05 7.31 -6.24
N SER A 205 12.33 7.69 -4.99
CA SER A 205 11.54 7.25 -3.82
C SER A 205 10.06 7.45 -4.10
N ILE A 206 9.20 6.53 -3.67
CA ILE A 206 7.75 6.69 -3.84
C ILE A 206 7.28 8.03 -3.27
N PHE A 207 7.91 8.53 -2.21
CA PHE A 207 7.65 9.89 -1.67
C PHE A 207 8.02 11.04 -2.60
N ASP A 208 9.05 10.89 -3.42
CA ASP A 208 9.43 11.92 -4.39
C ASP A 208 8.56 11.85 -5.64
N LYS A 209 8.10 10.64 -6.04
CA LYS A 209 7.01 10.49 -7.02
C LYS A 209 5.72 11.12 -6.49
N ILE A 210 5.40 10.90 -5.22
CA ILE A 210 4.26 11.52 -4.52
C ILE A 210 4.42 13.04 -4.44
N LYS A 211 5.62 13.61 -4.23
CA LYS A 211 5.85 15.08 -4.22
C LYS A 211 5.79 15.70 -5.61
N GLN A 212 6.26 14.98 -6.63
CA GLN A 212 6.10 15.41 -8.02
C GLN A 212 4.62 15.37 -8.41
N ASN A 213 3.89 14.35 -7.96
CA ASN A 213 2.44 14.24 -8.09
C ASN A 213 1.68 15.15 -7.10
N SER A 214 2.28 15.67 -6.03
CA SER A 214 1.64 16.66 -5.15
C SER A 214 1.70 18.08 -5.73
N LYS A 215 2.23 18.23 -6.96
CA LYS A 215 1.92 19.37 -7.83
C LYS A 215 0.70 19.11 -8.73
N LEU A 216 0.13 17.90 -8.74
CA LEU A 216 -1.23 17.69 -9.23
C LEU A 216 -2.14 18.44 -8.26
N GLN A 217 -3.02 19.27 -8.82
CA GLN A 217 -3.84 20.23 -8.10
C GLN A 217 -4.42 19.64 -6.82
N GLU A 218 -4.39 20.42 -5.74
CA GLU A 218 -5.18 20.13 -4.55
C GLU A 218 -6.62 19.94 -5.03
N TYR A 219 -7.12 18.70 -5.10
CA TYR A 219 -8.50 18.43 -5.45
C TYR A 219 -9.36 19.03 -4.34
N THR A 220 -10.00 20.15 -4.65
CA THR A 220 -10.91 20.81 -3.73
C THR A 220 -12.33 20.65 -4.25
N ASP A 221 -13.35 20.92 -3.41
CA ASP A 221 -14.75 21.00 -3.87
C ASP A 221 -15.05 22.37 -4.53
N LYS A 222 -14.04 23.06 -5.06
CA LYS A 222 -14.18 24.41 -5.63
C LYS A 222 -14.04 24.35 -7.14
N SER A 223 -14.87 25.16 -7.80
CA SER A 223 -14.70 25.49 -9.21
C SER A 223 -13.31 26.07 -9.51
N GLU A 224 -12.61 25.41 -10.43
CA GLU A 224 -11.24 25.70 -10.82
C GLU A 224 -11.08 25.90 -12.32
N LYS A 225 -9.92 26.46 -12.70
CA LYS A 225 -9.48 26.57 -14.09
C LYS A 225 -8.19 25.80 -14.23
N ILE A 226 -8.24 24.74 -15.01
CA ILE A 226 -7.16 23.79 -15.18
C ILE A 226 -6.64 23.89 -16.61
N GLN A 227 -5.32 23.97 -16.74
CA GLN A 227 -4.64 24.05 -18.02
C GLN A 227 -3.53 22.99 -18.03
N GLY A 228 -3.66 22.02 -18.92
CA GLY A 228 -2.61 21.07 -19.26
C GLY A 228 -1.53 21.71 -20.13
N THR A 229 -0.72 20.86 -20.73
CA THR A 229 0.54 21.19 -21.41
C THR A 229 0.47 20.83 -22.89
N ASP A 230 1.61 20.88 -23.57
CA ASP A 230 1.72 20.42 -24.97
C ASP A 230 2.13 18.93 -25.07
N ASN A 231 2.05 18.16 -23.98
CA ASN A 231 2.34 16.73 -23.94
C ASN A 231 1.12 15.94 -23.44
N ASP A 232 1.14 14.61 -23.60
CA ASP A 232 0.14 13.71 -23.02
C ASP A 232 -0.01 13.96 -21.50
N ASP A 233 -1.16 14.50 -21.11
CA ASP A 233 -1.48 14.91 -19.74
C ASP A 233 -2.52 14.00 -19.09
N TYR A 234 -2.45 13.90 -17.76
CA TYR A 234 -3.52 13.33 -16.94
C TYR A 234 -4.08 14.42 -16.05
N ILE A 235 -5.35 14.77 -16.25
CA ILE A 235 -6.01 15.87 -15.55
C ILE A 235 -7.23 15.34 -14.82
N ASN A 236 -7.41 15.75 -13.57
CA ASN A 236 -8.66 15.57 -12.84
C ASN A 236 -9.12 16.93 -12.27
N GLY A 237 -10.41 17.26 -12.40
CA GLY A 237 -11.02 18.47 -11.84
C GLY A 237 -11.30 18.37 -10.35
N GLY A 238 -11.61 17.18 -9.84
CA GLY A 238 -11.98 16.97 -8.45
C GLY A 238 -13.44 17.30 -8.21
N GLY A 239 -13.73 18.32 -7.41
CA GLY A 239 -15.10 18.70 -7.08
C GLY A 239 -15.38 20.17 -7.37
N GLY A 240 -16.62 20.52 -7.69
CA GLY A 240 -16.99 21.86 -8.12
C GLY A 240 -17.24 21.91 -9.62
N ASN A 241 -17.56 23.09 -10.13
CA ASN A 241 -17.82 23.26 -11.57
C ASN A 241 -16.55 23.77 -12.25
N ASP A 242 -15.80 22.88 -12.88
CA ASP A 242 -14.45 23.16 -13.38
C ASP A 242 -14.44 23.58 -14.85
N THR A 243 -13.36 24.23 -15.25
CA THR A 243 -13.04 24.51 -16.65
C THR A 243 -11.65 23.98 -16.94
N ILE A 244 -11.59 22.88 -17.70
CA ILE A 244 -10.38 22.11 -17.97
C ILE A 244 -10.01 22.24 -19.44
N HIS A 245 -8.79 22.70 -19.71
CA HIS A 245 -8.16 22.66 -21.03
C HIS A 245 -7.03 21.65 -21.01
N ALA A 246 -7.15 20.57 -21.78
CA ALA A 246 -6.19 19.47 -21.77
C ALA A 246 -4.87 19.83 -22.45
N GLY A 247 -4.93 20.64 -23.51
CA GLY A 247 -3.76 21.12 -24.23
C GLY A 247 -3.50 20.31 -25.50
N ALA A 248 -2.24 20.12 -25.85
CA ALA A 248 -1.88 19.23 -26.95
C ALA A 248 -1.30 17.94 -26.39
N GLY A 249 -1.56 16.80 -27.01
CA GLY A 249 -1.20 15.50 -26.44
C GLY A 249 -2.34 14.51 -26.60
N ASN A 250 -2.11 13.23 -26.28
CA ASN A 250 -3.19 12.28 -26.08
C ASN A 250 -3.54 12.28 -24.59
N ASP A 251 -4.53 13.07 -24.22
CA ASP A 251 -4.78 13.38 -22.83
C ASP A 251 -5.80 12.44 -22.19
N VAL A 252 -5.76 12.33 -20.87
CA VAL A 252 -6.79 11.67 -20.07
C VAL A 252 -7.34 12.68 -19.09
N VAL A 253 -8.62 13.02 -19.22
CA VAL A 253 -9.26 14.05 -18.41
C VAL A 253 -10.49 13.50 -17.70
N GLU A 254 -10.60 13.75 -16.39
CA GLU A 254 -11.79 13.48 -15.56
C GLU A 254 -12.28 14.79 -14.92
N GLY A 255 -13.52 15.21 -15.16
CA GLY A 255 -14.08 16.42 -14.54
C GLY A 255 -14.31 16.24 -13.03
N GLY A 256 -14.91 15.12 -12.66
CA GLY A 256 -15.14 14.75 -11.26
C GLY A 256 -16.58 15.00 -10.84
N THR A 257 -16.83 15.71 -9.74
CA THR A 257 -18.20 16.03 -9.30
C THR A 257 -18.53 17.50 -9.51
N GLY A 258 -19.66 17.81 -10.13
CA GLY A 258 -20.09 19.17 -10.46
C GLY A 258 -20.42 19.28 -11.94
N ASN A 259 -20.66 20.48 -12.43
CA ASN A 259 -20.98 20.71 -13.84
C ASN A 259 -19.75 21.26 -14.55
N ASP A 260 -19.01 20.39 -15.22
CA ASP A 260 -17.69 20.72 -15.73
C ASP A 260 -17.69 21.12 -17.20
N LYS A 261 -16.67 21.89 -17.59
CA LYS A 261 -16.36 22.20 -19.00
C LYS A 261 -15.00 21.64 -19.34
N ILE A 262 -14.97 20.64 -20.22
CA ILE A 262 -13.74 19.94 -20.61
C ILE A 262 -13.45 20.19 -22.08
N TYR A 263 -12.26 20.72 -22.36
CA TYR A 263 -11.72 20.93 -23.70
C TYR A 263 -10.54 19.98 -23.89
N GLY A 264 -10.71 18.95 -24.73
CA GLY A 264 -9.62 18.00 -25.06
C GLY A 264 -8.52 18.62 -25.91
N GLU A 265 -8.86 19.64 -26.70
CA GLU A 265 -7.89 20.31 -27.58
C GLU A 265 -7.17 19.31 -28.52
N TYR A 266 -5.86 19.39 -28.74
CA TYR A 266 -5.20 18.66 -29.85
C TYR A 266 -4.69 17.28 -29.46
N GLY A 267 -5.39 16.23 -29.89
CA GLY A 267 -4.85 14.87 -29.95
C GLY A 267 -5.93 13.81 -29.77
N ARG A 268 -5.57 12.58 -29.38
CA ARG A 268 -6.54 11.52 -29.14
C ARG A 268 -6.80 11.40 -27.64
N ASP A 269 -7.79 12.15 -27.19
CA ASP A 269 -8.05 12.29 -25.76
C ASP A 269 -9.11 11.31 -25.27
N TYR A 270 -9.02 10.98 -23.99
CA TYR A 270 -10.01 10.24 -23.24
C TYR A 270 -10.62 11.16 -22.18
N LEU A 271 -11.81 11.68 -22.46
CA LEU A 271 -12.47 12.70 -21.64
C LEU A 271 -13.69 12.12 -20.93
N ILE A 272 -13.74 12.24 -19.61
CA ILE A 272 -14.85 11.84 -18.74
C ILE A 272 -15.32 13.08 -17.98
N GLY A 273 -16.61 13.40 -18.04
CA GLY A 273 -17.20 14.49 -17.24
C GLY A 273 -17.28 14.13 -15.77
N GLY A 274 -17.84 12.95 -15.46
CA GLY A 274 -18.04 12.48 -14.10
C GLY A 274 -19.49 12.68 -13.66
N TYR A 275 -19.71 13.12 -12.42
CA TYR A 275 -21.04 13.35 -11.86
C TYR A 275 -21.49 14.80 -12.01
N GLY A 276 -22.45 15.03 -12.90
CA GLY A 276 -23.16 16.30 -13.01
C GLY A 276 -23.59 16.53 -14.44
N ALA A 277 -23.86 17.78 -14.78
CA ALA A 277 -24.20 18.19 -16.12
C ALA A 277 -22.98 18.82 -16.80
N ASP A 278 -22.22 17.98 -17.52
CA ASP A 278 -20.93 18.36 -18.09
C ASP A 278 -21.02 18.74 -19.57
N GLU A 279 -20.13 19.63 -19.99
CA GLU A 279 -19.93 20.04 -21.37
C GLU A 279 -18.53 19.57 -21.83
N ILE A 280 -18.48 18.61 -22.75
CA ILE A 280 -17.22 18.04 -23.26
C ILE A 280 -17.03 18.43 -24.73
N TYR A 281 -15.86 18.99 -25.03
CA TYR A 281 -15.44 19.45 -26.35
C TYR A 281 -14.15 18.73 -26.76
N ALA A 282 -14.29 17.63 -27.52
CA ALA A 282 -13.17 16.96 -28.17
C ALA A 282 -12.91 17.59 -29.55
N ILE A 283 -11.64 17.78 -29.92
CA ILE A 283 -11.26 18.15 -31.29
C ILE A 283 -10.70 16.90 -31.97
N ASP A 284 -11.53 16.20 -32.74
CA ASP A 284 -11.08 15.05 -33.52
C ASP A 284 -10.42 15.54 -34.81
N ASN A 285 -9.10 15.41 -34.92
CA ASN A 285 -8.41 15.53 -36.20
C ASN A 285 -8.42 14.16 -36.89
N SER A 286 -9.48 13.93 -37.67
CA SER A 286 -9.66 12.78 -38.57
C SER A 286 -8.45 12.49 -39.46
#